data_AF-A0A3D3KU88-F1
#
_entry.id   AF-A0A3D3KU88-F1
#
_cell.length_a   1.000
_cell.length_b   1.000
_cell.length_c   1.000
_cell.angle_alpha   90.00
_cell.angle_beta   90.00
_cell.angle_gamma   90.00
#
_symmetry.space_group_name_H-M   'P 1'
#
loop_
_entity.id
_entity.type
_entity.pdbx_description
1 polymer ?
#
loop_
_entity_poly.entity_id
_entity_poly.type
_entity_poly.pdbx_seq_one_letter_code
_entity_poly.pdbx_strand_id
1 'polypeptide(L)'
;GVATALILNSPWLEFQGAEIGRRAISPLVQLQARRHPLAPLPVQDPGIYSRSLSSEFGGQWTYNKSWRPYRGFPVTSAFLNAVFQAQNAVDAGLSIDVPILTMLSTRDYLQPRWTETATEADVALNVDVVAHRALSLGNNVTVVRIPKAVHDIFLSPAPVRKNAYREMERWLGGYLNRRA
;
A
#
# COMPACT_ATOMS: atom_id res chain seq x y z
N GLY A 1 -8.48 21.61 -0.72
CA GLY A 1 -9.13 21.03 0.48
C GLY A 1 -8.68 21.77 1.74
N VAL A 2 -8.93 21.25 2.94
CA VAL A 2 -8.45 21.89 4.21
C VAL A 2 -7.11 21.35 4.72
N ALA A 3 -6.59 20.27 4.13
CA ALA A 3 -5.28 19.73 4.49
C ALA A 3 -4.16 20.65 3.98
N THR A 4 -3.03 20.69 4.70
CA THR A 4 -1.83 21.45 4.30
C THR A 4 -0.78 20.56 3.61
N ALA A 5 -0.86 19.24 3.81
CA ALA A 5 0.03 18.23 3.25
C ALA A 5 -0.65 16.86 3.29
N LEU A 6 -0.19 15.93 2.44
CA LEU A 6 -0.62 14.53 2.41
C LEU A 6 0.57 13.60 2.63
N ILE A 7 0.48 12.68 3.59
CA ILE A 7 1.49 11.64 3.81
C ILE A 7 0.83 10.28 3.59
N LEU A 8 1.45 9.47 2.73
CA LEU A 8 0.97 8.15 2.33
C LEU A 8 1.96 7.09 2.80
N ASN A 9 1.50 6.20 3.69
CA ASN A 9 2.23 5.02 4.16
C ASN A 9 1.87 3.83 3.27
N SER A 10 2.76 3.44 2.36
CA SER A 10 2.60 2.32 1.44
C SER A 10 1.24 2.28 0.74
N PRO A 11 0.87 3.34 -0.02
CA PRO A 11 -0.45 3.45 -0.61
C PRO A 11 -0.67 2.45 -1.73
N TRP A 12 -1.83 1.78 -1.77
CA TRP A 12 -2.19 0.83 -2.82
C TRP A 12 -2.67 1.52 -4.12
N LEU A 13 -1.81 2.32 -4.73
CA LEU A 13 -2.15 3.19 -5.86
C LEU A 13 -2.26 2.44 -7.19
N GLU A 14 -1.62 1.28 -7.30
CA GLU A 14 -1.66 0.43 -8.49
C GLU A 14 -1.66 -1.03 -8.04
N PHE A 15 -2.33 -1.87 -8.80
CA PHE A 15 -2.42 -3.30 -8.50
C PHE A 15 -1.05 -3.96 -8.70
N GLN A 16 -0.65 -4.84 -7.77
CA GLN A 16 0.65 -5.51 -7.76
C GLN A 16 0.85 -6.54 -8.89
N GLY A 17 -0.21 -6.90 -9.61
CA GLY A 17 -0.10 -7.66 -10.87
C GLY A 17 0.39 -6.78 -12.01
N ALA A 18 1.05 -7.35 -13.01
CA ALA A 18 1.44 -6.59 -14.21
C ALA A 18 0.24 -5.81 -14.76
N GLU A 19 0.43 -4.56 -15.16
CA GLU A 19 -0.63 -3.66 -15.63
C GLU A 19 -1.48 -4.29 -16.74
N ILE A 20 -0.84 -5.08 -17.61
CA ILE A 20 -1.48 -5.88 -18.66
C ILE A 20 -2.43 -6.94 -18.07
N GLY A 21 -2.01 -7.63 -17.01
CA GLY A 21 -2.83 -8.60 -16.28
C GLY A 21 -4.07 -7.95 -15.63
N ARG A 22 -3.91 -6.75 -15.04
CA ARG A 22 -5.05 -5.96 -14.51
C ARG A 22 -6.07 -5.62 -15.59
N ARG A 23 -5.59 -5.12 -16.74
CA ARG A 23 -6.45 -4.77 -17.89
C ARG A 23 -7.19 -5.99 -18.44
N ALA A 24 -6.57 -7.16 -18.43
CA ALA A 24 -7.19 -8.40 -18.89
C ALA A 24 -8.34 -8.89 -17.98
N ILE A 25 -8.19 -8.77 -16.64
CA ILE A 25 -9.21 -9.25 -15.69
C ILE A 25 -10.32 -8.22 -15.39
N SER A 26 -10.06 -6.93 -15.60
CA SER A 26 -10.99 -5.86 -15.23
C SER A 26 -12.41 -6.00 -15.81
N PRO A 27 -12.61 -6.36 -17.10
CA PRO A 27 -13.96 -6.54 -17.65
C PRO A 27 -14.74 -7.69 -16.99
N LEU A 28 -14.05 -8.78 -16.66
CA LEU A 28 -14.67 -9.92 -15.96
C LEU A 28 -15.06 -9.54 -14.54
N VAL A 29 -14.18 -8.84 -13.82
CA VAL A 29 -14.46 -8.33 -12.47
C VAL A 29 -15.64 -7.35 -12.48
N GLN A 30 -15.72 -6.44 -13.47
CA GLN A 30 -16.84 -5.51 -13.61
C GLN A 30 -18.17 -6.24 -13.87
N LEU A 31 -18.17 -7.23 -14.77
CA LEU A 31 -19.36 -8.02 -15.06
C LEU A 31 -19.82 -8.81 -13.83
N GLN A 32 -18.88 -9.42 -13.11
CA GLN A 32 -19.16 -10.15 -11.87
C GLN A 32 -19.64 -9.22 -10.77
N ALA A 33 -19.06 -8.03 -10.61
CA ALA A 33 -19.49 -7.02 -9.64
C ALA A 33 -20.94 -6.57 -9.87
N ARG A 34 -21.40 -6.53 -11.13
CA ARG A 34 -22.80 -6.21 -11.46
C ARG A 34 -23.77 -7.35 -11.15
N ARG A 35 -23.37 -8.61 -11.37
CA ARG A 35 -24.25 -9.79 -11.19
C ARG A 35 -24.23 -10.35 -9.77
N HIS A 36 -23.06 -10.40 -9.16
CA HIS A 36 -22.81 -10.99 -7.84
C HIS A 36 -21.85 -10.09 -7.04
N PRO A 37 -22.27 -8.88 -6.63
CA PRO A 37 -21.40 -7.88 -6.00
C PRO A 37 -20.72 -8.38 -4.71
N LEU A 38 -21.42 -9.23 -3.95
CA LEU A 38 -20.96 -9.78 -2.66
C LEU A 38 -20.27 -11.14 -2.79
N ALA A 39 -20.10 -11.67 -4.01
CA ALA A 39 -19.39 -12.93 -4.19
C ALA A 39 -17.93 -12.78 -3.75
N PRO A 40 -17.42 -13.66 -2.88
CA PRO A 40 -16.03 -13.63 -2.46
C PRO A 40 -15.12 -14.05 -3.61
N LEU A 41 -14.01 -13.35 -3.76
CA LEU A 41 -12.92 -13.71 -4.66
C LEU A 41 -11.93 -14.63 -3.95
N PRO A 42 -11.13 -15.42 -4.70
CA PRO A 42 -10.08 -16.25 -4.12
C PRO A 42 -9.14 -15.45 -3.22
N VAL A 43 -8.70 -16.08 -2.12
CA VAL A 43 -7.75 -15.50 -1.17
C VAL A 43 -6.43 -15.21 -1.90
N GLN A 44 -5.98 -13.96 -1.85
CA GLN A 44 -4.76 -13.51 -2.55
C GLN A 44 -3.49 -13.68 -1.71
N ASP A 45 -3.57 -13.50 -0.39
CA ASP A 45 -2.45 -13.69 0.53
C ASP A 45 -2.58 -15.03 1.28
N PRO A 46 -1.64 -15.99 1.12
CA PRO A 46 -1.65 -17.24 1.88
C PRO A 46 -1.37 -17.06 3.39
N GLY A 47 -1.11 -15.83 3.86
CA GLY A 47 -0.89 -15.46 5.25
C GLY A 47 0.49 -14.84 5.50
N ILE A 48 1.20 -14.44 4.45
CA ILE A 48 2.55 -13.86 4.51
C ILE A 48 2.52 -12.54 5.26
N TYR A 49 1.53 -11.68 5.01
CA TYR A 49 1.39 -10.40 5.71
C TYR A 49 1.20 -10.60 7.21
N SER A 50 0.28 -11.47 7.60
CA SER A 50 0.01 -11.72 9.02
C SER A 50 1.23 -12.34 9.71
N ARG A 51 1.98 -13.20 9.00
CA ARG A 51 3.19 -13.84 9.51
C ARG A 51 4.34 -12.85 9.73
N SER A 52 4.48 -11.83 8.87
CA SER A 52 5.54 -10.83 9.03
C SER A 52 5.31 -9.84 10.17
N LEU A 53 4.07 -9.71 10.68
CA LEU A 53 3.71 -8.72 11.69
C LEU A 53 3.31 -9.30 13.04
N SER A 54 2.54 -10.40 13.05
CA SER A 54 1.92 -10.95 14.26
C SER A 54 2.94 -11.56 15.20
N SER A 55 2.86 -11.21 16.49
CA SER A 55 3.66 -11.83 17.55
C SER A 55 3.44 -13.34 17.68
N GLU A 56 2.28 -13.85 17.23
CA GLU A 56 1.99 -15.30 17.22
C GLU A 56 2.81 -16.07 16.19
N PHE A 57 3.41 -15.38 15.21
CA PHE A 57 4.17 -15.98 14.12
C PHE A 57 5.61 -15.45 13.99
N GLY A 58 6.14 -14.84 15.05
CA GLY A 58 7.50 -14.31 15.10
C GLY A 58 7.63 -12.82 14.74
N GLY A 59 6.53 -12.13 14.45
CA GLY A 59 6.48 -10.66 14.38
C GLY A 59 6.45 -10.01 15.77
N GLN A 60 6.19 -8.70 15.82
CA GLN A 60 6.27 -7.91 17.06
C GLN A 60 4.91 -7.39 17.56
N TRP A 61 3.84 -7.56 16.79
CA TRP A 61 2.56 -6.91 17.06
C TRP A 61 1.50 -7.89 17.50
N THR A 62 0.83 -7.55 18.60
CA THR A 62 -0.45 -8.15 19.01
C THR A 62 -1.57 -7.20 18.60
N TYR A 63 -2.58 -7.71 17.89
CA TYR A 63 -3.72 -6.91 17.44
C TYR A 63 -5.04 -7.68 17.56
N ASN A 64 -6.15 -6.94 17.54
CA ASN A 64 -7.48 -7.52 17.63
C ASN A 64 -7.83 -8.28 16.33
N LYS A 65 -7.95 -9.61 16.42
CA LYS A 65 -8.26 -10.50 15.28
C LYS A 65 -9.66 -10.29 14.72
N SER A 66 -10.59 -9.74 15.49
CA SER A 66 -11.92 -9.34 14.99
C SER A 66 -11.84 -8.14 14.06
N TRP A 67 -10.81 -7.29 14.19
CA TRP A 67 -10.56 -6.15 13.31
C TRP A 67 -9.60 -6.49 12.16
N ARG A 68 -8.67 -7.42 12.39
CA ARG A 68 -7.72 -7.91 11.37
C ARG A 68 -7.57 -9.42 11.44
N PRO A 69 -8.42 -10.20 10.75
CA PRO A 69 -8.28 -11.64 10.66
C PRO A 69 -6.97 -12.04 9.96
N TYR A 70 -6.46 -13.25 10.24
CA TYR A 70 -5.18 -13.70 9.69
C TYR A 70 -5.09 -13.76 8.17
N ARG A 71 -6.19 -14.06 7.49
CA ARG A 71 -6.27 -14.06 6.03
C ARG A 71 -6.97 -12.82 5.48
N GLY A 72 -7.11 -11.78 6.30
CA GLY A 72 -7.94 -10.62 6.01
C GLY A 72 -9.42 -10.96 5.92
N PHE A 73 -10.22 -9.96 5.58
CA PHE A 73 -11.62 -10.17 5.22
C PHE A 73 -11.73 -10.64 3.76
N PRO A 74 -12.75 -11.44 3.42
CA PRO A 74 -13.01 -11.80 2.04
C PRO A 74 -13.15 -10.57 1.15
N VAL A 75 -12.34 -10.50 0.10
CA VAL A 75 -12.48 -9.46 -0.92
C VAL A 75 -13.63 -9.84 -1.84
N THR A 76 -14.57 -8.92 -2.06
CA THR A 76 -15.71 -9.15 -2.95
C THR A 76 -15.46 -8.57 -4.34
N SER A 77 -16.22 -9.05 -5.34
CA SER A 77 -16.15 -8.50 -6.71
C SER A 77 -16.44 -7.00 -6.75
N ALA A 78 -17.43 -6.52 -5.99
CA ALA A 78 -17.74 -5.09 -5.92
C ALA A 78 -16.61 -4.26 -5.29
N PHE A 79 -15.98 -4.77 -4.22
CA PHE A 79 -14.82 -4.11 -3.62
C PHE A 79 -13.66 -4.00 -4.62
N LEU A 80 -13.28 -5.09 -5.28
CA LEU A 80 -12.18 -5.07 -6.24
C LEU A 80 -12.46 -4.15 -7.43
N ASN A 81 -13.71 -4.15 -7.92
CA ASN A 81 -14.14 -3.21 -8.95
C ASN A 81 -14.02 -1.75 -8.50
N ALA A 82 -14.41 -1.43 -7.26
CA ALA A 82 -14.26 -0.08 -6.72
C ALA A 82 -12.79 0.33 -6.60
N VAL A 83 -11.91 -0.58 -6.18
CA VAL A 83 -10.45 -0.37 -6.17
C VAL A 83 -9.94 -0.06 -7.58
N PHE A 84 -10.31 -0.84 -8.60
CA PHE A 84 -9.88 -0.57 -9.98
C PHE A 84 -10.38 0.77 -10.53
N GLN A 85 -11.59 1.18 -10.17
CA GLN A 85 -12.10 2.51 -10.55
C GLN A 85 -11.29 3.63 -9.88
N ALA A 86 -10.99 3.49 -8.60
CA ALA A 86 -10.16 4.46 -7.88
C ALA A 86 -8.73 4.51 -8.46
N GLN A 87 -8.12 3.37 -8.78
CA GLN A 87 -6.79 3.32 -9.40
C GLN A 87 -6.79 3.94 -10.81
N ASN A 88 -7.87 3.76 -11.60
CA ASN A 88 -8.02 4.47 -12.87
C ASN A 88 -8.16 6.00 -12.69
N ALA A 89 -8.81 6.46 -11.62
CA ALA A 89 -8.86 7.88 -11.30
C ALA A 89 -7.48 8.42 -10.91
N VAL A 90 -6.68 7.64 -10.16
CA VAL A 90 -5.27 7.98 -9.90
C VAL A 90 -4.48 8.05 -11.20
N ASP A 91 -4.64 7.07 -12.10
CA ASP A 91 -3.96 7.02 -13.40
C ASP A 91 -4.29 8.24 -14.29
N ALA A 92 -5.56 8.67 -14.29
CA ALA A 92 -6.00 9.89 -14.97
C ALA A 92 -5.46 11.19 -14.35
N GLY A 93 -4.94 11.13 -13.12
CA GLY A 93 -4.43 12.25 -12.36
C GLY A 93 -5.46 12.81 -11.37
N LEU A 94 -5.05 13.02 -10.11
CA LEU A 94 -5.93 13.57 -9.07
C LEU A 94 -5.80 15.08 -8.86
N SER A 95 -4.76 15.70 -9.42
CA SER A 95 -4.50 17.14 -9.28
C SER A 95 -4.51 17.65 -7.84
N ILE A 96 -3.98 16.86 -6.89
CA ILE A 96 -3.87 17.27 -5.49
C ILE A 96 -2.92 18.47 -5.39
N ASP A 97 -3.41 19.53 -4.73
CA ASP A 97 -2.80 20.87 -4.69
C ASP A 97 -1.86 21.10 -3.50
N VAL A 98 -1.74 20.12 -2.61
CA VAL A 98 -0.84 20.15 -1.45
C VAL A 98 0.40 19.28 -1.69
N PRO A 99 1.52 19.53 -1.00
CA PRO A 99 2.68 18.64 -1.04
C PRO A 99 2.31 17.21 -0.60
N ILE A 100 2.82 16.21 -1.32
CA ILE A 100 2.57 14.79 -1.05
C ILE A 100 3.88 14.07 -0.73
N LEU A 101 3.91 13.33 0.36
CA LEU A 101 4.96 12.37 0.69
C LEU A 101 4.42 10.95 0.52
N THR A 102 5.00 10.18 -0.40
CA THR A 102 4.75 8.74 -0.55
C THR A 102 5.92 7.97 0.01
N MET A 103 5.68 7.18 1.06
CA MET A 103 6.67 6.34 1.71
C MET A 103 6.45 4.90 1.27
N LEU A 104 7.51 4.23 0.82
CA LEU A 104 7.48 2.85 0.33
C LEU A 104 8.67 2.06 0.87
N SER A 105 8.58 0.73 0.92
CA SER A 105 9.78 -0.09 1.14
C SER A 105 10.75 0.02 -0.04
N THR A 106 12.04 -0.23 0.22
CA THR A 106 13.05 -0.36 -0.84
C THR A 106 12.86 -1.57 -1.73
N ARG A 107 12.14 -2.60 -1.26
CA ARG A 107 11.96 -3.87 -1.98
C ARG A 107 10.55 -4.41 -1.75
N ASP A 108 10.07 -5.19 -2.69
CA ASP A 108 8.89 -6.03 -2.53
C ASP A 108 9.25 -7.53 -2.42
N TYR A 109 8.28 -8.30 -1.94
CA TYR A 109 8.30 -9.74 -1.80
C TYR A 109 6.93 -10.29 -2.22
N LEU A 110 6.73 -10.48 -3.52
CA LEU A 110 5.47 -10.97 -4.08
C LEU A 110 5.51 -12.48 -4.39
N GLN A 111 6.18 -13.26 -3.53
CA GLN A 111 6.30 -14.71 -3.68
C GLN A 111 5.18 -15.44 -2.93
N PRO A 112 4.69 -16.59 -3.43
CA PRO A 112 3.60 -17.33 -2.78
C PRO A 112 4.06 -18.17 -1.58
N ARG A 113 5.37 -18.33 -1.37
CA ARG A 113 5.95 -19.12 -0.28
C ARG A 113 6.64 -18.18 0.71
N TRP A 114 6.80 -18.62 1.96
CA TRP A 114 7.49 -17.83 2.99
C TRP A 114 9.00 -17.97 2.89
N THR A 115 9.71 -16.86 3.01
CA THR A 115 11.12 -16.78 3.41
C THR A 115 11.29 -15.58 4.35
N GLU A 116 12.34 -15.58 5.17
CA GLU A 116 12.58 -14.51 6.18
C GLU A 116 12.69 -13.10 5.58
N THR A 117 13.03 -13.00 4.29
CA THR A 117 13.03 -11.74 3.53
C THR A 117 11.67 -11.01 3.53
N ALA A 118 10.56 -11.73 3.72
CA ALA A 118 9.22 -11.15 3.83
C ALA A 118 9.05 -10.21 5.04
N THR A 119 9.95 -10.30 6.03
CA THR A 119 9.96 -9.41 7.20
C THR A 119 10.72 -8.10 6.96
N GLU A 120 11.39 -7.96 5.82
CA GLU A 120 12.19 -6.79 5.44
C GLU A 120 11.79 -6.22 4.06
N ALA A 121 10.58 -6.53 3.58
CA ALA A 121 10.08 -6.13 2.26
C ALA A 121 8.56 -5.91 2.26
N ASP A 122 8.07 -5.19 1.26
CA ASP A 122 6.63 -5.05 1.01
C ASP A 122 6.05 -6.35 0.43
N VAL A 123 5.12 -6.98 1.13
CA VAL A 123 4.53 -8.27 0.73
C VAL A 123 3.20 -8.12 -0.03
N ALA A 124 2.76 -6.89 -0.27
CA ALA A 124 1.46 -6.60 -0.87
C ALA A 124 1.57 -5.79 -2.17
N LEU A 125 2.59 -4.94 -2.30
CA LEU A 125 2.75 -4.01 -3.42
C LEU A 125 4.01 -4.31 -4.23
N ASN A 126 3.94 -4.10 -5.54
CA ASN A 126 5.14 -3.83 -6.32
C ASN A 126 5.55 -2.37 -6.06
N VAL A 127 6.65 -2.18 -5.34
CA VAL A 127 7.04 -0.86 -4.84
C VAL A 127 7.46 0.11 -5.94
N ASP A 128 7.98 -0.39 -7.06
CA ASP A 128 8.42 0.43 -8.19
C ASP A 128 7.25 0.93 -9.03
N VAL A 129 6.29 0.03 -9.28
CA VAL A 129 5.04 0.38 -9.95
C VAL A 129 4.26 1.43 -9.16
N VAL A 130 4.14 1.24 -7.83
CA VAL A 130 3.46 2.21 -6.96
C VAL A 130 4.22 3.55 -6.88
N ALA A 131 5.57 3.52 -6.84
CA ALA A 131 6.36 4.75 -6.86
C ALA A 131 6.14 5.55 -8.15
N HIS A 132 6.06 4.89 -9.30
CA HIS A 132 5.74 5.56 -10.57
C HIS A 132 4.32 6.13 -10.55
N ARG A 133 3.34 5.33 -10.09
CA ARG A 133 1.95 5.75 -9.99
C ARG A 133 1.74 6.95 -9.05
N ALA A 134 2.56 7.08 -8.00
CA ALA A 134 2.49 8.22 -7.08
C ALA A 134 2.66 9.57 -7.79
N LEU A 135 3.35 9.61 -8.94
CA LEU A 135 3.52 10.83 -9.74
C LEU A 135 2.21 11.35 -10.34
N SER A 136 1.18 10.51 -10.47
CA SER A 136 -0.14 10.93 -10.95
C SER A 136 -0.97 11.63 -9.86
N LEU A 137 -0.53 11.67 -8.60
CA LEU A 137 -1.31 12.23 -7.51
C LEU A 137 -1.42 13.77 -7.57
N GLY A 138 -0.37 14.46 -8.00
CA GLY A 138 -0.32 15.92 -8.04
C GLY A 138 1.01 16.46 -8.54
N ASN A 139 1.18 17.78 -8.55
CA ASN A 139 2.36 18.42 -9.11
C ASN A 139 3.57 18.44 -8.16
N ASN A 140 3.37 18.15 -6.87
CA ASN A 140 4.41 18.18 -5.85
C ASN A 140 4.41 16.88 -5.05
N VAL A 141 5.12 15.89 -5.57
CA VAL A 141 5.20 14.53 -5.03
C VAL A 141 6.65 14.21 -4.66
N THR A 142 6.86 13.80 -3.42
CA THR A 142 8.13 13.21 -2.96
C THR A 142 7.92 11.73 -2.71
N VAL A 143 8.81 10.89 -3.25
CA VAL A 143 8.84 9.45 -2.93
C VAL A 143 10.06 9.15 -2.06
N VAL A 144 9.83 8.55 -0.90
CA VAL A 144 10.90 8.09 0.01
C VAL A 144 10.85 6.56 0.11
N ARG A 145 12.01 5.93 -0.10
CA ARG A 145 12.19 4.48 0.05
C ARG A 145 12.84 4.17 1.40
N ILE A 146 12.18 3.37 2.24
CA ILE A 146 12.65 3.01 3.57
C ILE A 146 13.30 1.60 3.52
N PRO A 147 14.61 1.48 3.76
CA PRO A 147 15.29 0.18 3.77
C PRO A 147 14.70 -0.76 4.82
N LYS A 148 14.50 -2.01 4.43
CA LYS A 148 14.00 -3.11 5.29
C LYS A 148 12.60 -2.87 5.85
N ALA A 149 11.81 -1.96 5.27
CA ALA A 149 10.44 -1.76 5.70
C ALA A 149 9.56 -2.92 5.23
N VAL A 150 8.66 -3.36 6.12
CA VAL A 150 7.51 -4.19 5.74
C VAL A 150 6.49 -3.33 4.99
N HIS A 151 5.42 -3.95 4.48
CA HIS A 151 4.34 -3.25 3.76
C HIS A 151 3.85 -2.02 4.53
N ASP A 152 3.27 -2.17 5.71
CA ASP A 152 2.96 -1.02 6.56
C ASP A 152 4.24 -0.52 7.25
N ILE A 153 4.84 0.56 6.74
CA ILE A 153 6.17 1.00 7.18
C ILE A 153 6.19 1.30 8.68
N PHE A 154 5.14 1.92 9.21
CA PHE A 154 5.00 2.20 10.64
C PHE A 154 4.72 0.96 11.51
N LEU A 155 4.60 -0.23 10.91
CA LEU A 155 4.59 -1.52 11.60
C LEU A 155 5.92 -2.29 11.46
N SER A 156 6.93 -1.73 10.77
CA SER A 156 8.28 -2.33 10.67
C SER A 156 8.97 -2.42 12.03
N PRO A 157 10.11 -3.14 12.19
CA PRO A 157 10.91 -3.12 13.42
C PRO A 157 11.33 -1.71 13.87
N ALA A 158 11.56 -1.51 15.18
CA ALA A 158 11.80 -0.19 15.76
C ALA A 158 12.88 0.67 15.06
N PRO A 159 14.06 0.13 14.67
CA PRO A 159 15.06 0.91 13.95
C PRO A 159 14.55 1.43 12.58
N VAL A 160 13.74 0.63 11.89
CA VAL A 160 13.16 0.97 10.58
C VAL A 160 12.09 2.04 10.74
N ARG A 161 11.21 1.92 11.75
CA ARG A 161 10.22 2.97 12.06
C ARG A 161 10.87 4.28 12.43
N LYS A 162 11.94 4.25 13.24
CA LYS A 162 12.69 5.46 13.62
C LYS A 162 13.27 6.16 12.38
N ASN A 163 13.76 5.40 11.39
CA ASN A 163 14.17 5.95 10.10
C ASN A 163 12.98 6.58 9.36
N ALA A 164 11.86 5.87 9.24
CA ALA A 164 10.65 6.38 8.59
C ALA A 164 10.15 7.70 9.21
N TYR A 165 10.09 7.78 10.55
CA TYR A 165 9.72 9.02 11.25
C TYR A 165 10.70 10.16 10.97
N ARG A 166 12.02 9.90 10.99
CA ARG A 166 13.02 10.91 10.65
C ARG A 166 12.86 11.43 9.23
N GLU A 167 12.59 10.55 8.27
CA GLU A 167 12.35 10.95 6.87
C GLU A 167 11.10 11.82 6.73
N MET A 168 10.02 11.44 7.41
CA MET A 168 8.79 12.21 7.46
C MET A 168 9.00 13.59 8.11
N GLU A 169 9.70 13.65 9.25
CA GLU A 169 10.05 14.91 9.94
C GLU A 169 10.93 15.81 9.07
N ARG A 170 11.93 15.24 8.39
CA ARG A 170 12.79 15.97 7.44
C ARG A 170 11.97 16.59 6.32
N TRP A 171 11.03 15.83 5.75
CA TRP A 171 10.15 16.29 4.69
C TRP A 171 9.19 17.40 5.17
N LEU A 172 8.56 17.20 6.33
CA LEU A 172 7.70 18.20 6.96
C LEU A 172 8.47 19.49 7.26
N GLY A 173 9.70 19.38 7.75
CA GLY A 173 10.58 20.51 8.00
C GLY A 173 11.04 21.25 6.74
N GLY A 174 10.94 20.64 5.56
CA GLY A 174 11.19 21.30 4.27
C GLY A 174 9.96 22.00 3.69
N TYR A 175 8.77 21.38 3.79
CA TYR A 175 7.55 21.90 3.16
C TYR A 175 6.66 22.75 4.09
N LEU A 176 6.67 22.49 5.39
CA LEU A 176 5.76 23.12 6.36
C LEU A 176 6.45 24.08 7.33
N ASN A 177 7.78 24.15 7.35
CA ASN A 177 8.47 25.20 8.09
C ASN A 177 8.22 26.56 7.40
N ARG A 178 7.20 27.26 7.88
CA ARG A 178 7.14 28.71 7.77
C ARG A 178 8.11 29.32 8.77
N ARG A 179 9.37 29.44 8.36
CA ARG A 179 10.16 30.60 8.78
C ARG A 179 10.27 31.51 7.56
N ALA A 180 9.23 32.33 7.39
CA ALA A 180 9.39 33.64 6.79
C ALA A 180 9.90 34.58 7.88
#